data_AF-A0A353HSX4-F1
#
_entry.id   AF-A0A353HSX4-F1
#
_cell.length_a   1.000
_cell.length_b   1.000
_cell.length_c   1.000
_cell.angle_alpha   90.00
_cell.angle_beta   90.00
_cell.angle_gamma   90.00
#
_symmetry.space_group_name_H-M   'P 1'
#
loop_
_entity.id
_entity.type
_entity.pdbx_description
1 polymer ?
#
loop_
_entity_poly.entity_id
_entity_poly.type
_entity_poly.pdbx_seq_one_letter_code
_entity_poly.pdbx_strand_id
1 'polypeptide(L)' 'TLVVGVADSKNKKPFFSLEERLEIANEVLGHYPNVKVESFSGLLKDFVRKHDARVIVRGLRAVS' A
#
# COMPACT_ATOMS: atom_id res chain seq x y z
N THR A 1 11.85 -3.38 -7.71
CA THR A 1 10.50 -3.88 -7.37
C THR A 1 9.73 -2.77 -6.68
N LEU A 2 8.48 -2.55 -7.07
CA LEU A 2 7.58 -1.58 -6.43
C LEU A 2 6.68 -2.32 -5.44
N VAL A 3 6.61 -1.84 -4.19
CA VAL A 3 5.72 -2.40 -3.17
C VAL A 3 4.59 -1.41 -2.91
N VAL A 4 3.35 -1.84 -3.13
CA VAL A 4 2.13 -1.10 -2.80
C VAL A 4 1.72 -1.51 -1.39
N GLY A 5 2.00 -0.63 -0.43
CA GLY A 5 1.68 -0.84 0.98
C GLY A 5 0.24 -0.43 1.32
N VAL A 6 -0.62 -1.40 1.63
CA VAL A 6 -2.00 -1.16 2.10
C VAL A 6 -2.01 -1.06 3.63
N ALA A 7 -2.13 0.16 4.13
CA ALA A 7 -2.16 0.41 5.57
C ALA A 7 -3.47 -0.04 6.20
N ASP A 8 -3.44 -0.75 7.32
CA ASP A 8 -4.63 -1.18 8.10
C ASP A 8 -5.58 0.00 8.38
N SER A 9 -5.03 1.14 8.79
CA SER A 9 -5.75 2.43 8.90
C SER A 9 -7.00 2.43 9.80
N LYS A 10 -7.06 1.57 10.84
CA LYS A 10 -8.21 1.43 11.76
C LYS A 10 -8.85 2.74 12.21
N ASN A 11 -8.04 3.74 12.57
CA ASN A 11 -8.54 5.05 13.04
C ASN A 11 -9.36 5.83 11.98
N LYS A 12 -9.18 5.53 10.70
CA LYS A 12 -9.92 6.15 9.59
C LYS A 12 -11.23 5.45 9.25
N LYS A 13 -11.54 4.33 9.94
CA LYS A 13 -12.72 3.48 9.68
C LYS A 13 -12.91 3.21 8.19
N PRO A 14 -11.95 2.51 7.53
CA PRO A 14 -12.07 2.19 6.11
C PRO A 14 -13.39 1.44 5.84
N PHE A 15 -14.01 1.73 4.69
CA PHE A 15 -15.25 1.07 4.29
C PHE A 15 -15.03 -0.42 4.01
N PHE A 16 -13.96 -0.74 3.27
CA PHE A 16 -13.53 -2.10 2.99
C PHE A 16 -12.56 -2.62 4.07
N SER A 17 -12.67 -3.89 4.38
CA SER A 17 -11.74 -4.62 5.23
C SER A 17 -10.33 -4.57 4.65
N LEU A 18 -9.31 -4.92 5.45
CA LEU A 18 -7.94 -4.97 4.95
C LEU A 18 -7.77 -6.03 3.86
N GLU A 19 -8.43 -7.17 4.03
CA GLU A 19 -8.41 -8.29 3.07
C GLU A 19 -9.06 -7.89 1.75
N GLU A 20 -10.27 -7.33 1.77
CA GLU A 20 -10.96 -6.84 0.57
C GLU A 20 -10.10 -5.81 -0.18
N ARG A 21 -9.43 -4.90 0.53
CA ARG A 21 -8.54 -3.91 -0.11
C ARG A 21 -7.30 -4.53 -0.76
N LEU A 22 -6.77 -5.62 -0.18
CA LEU A 22 -5.68 -6.36 -0.78
C LEU A 22 -6.15 -7.08 -2.04
N GLU A 23 -7.33 -7.71 -2.01
CA GLU A 23 -7.91 -8.38 -3.17
C GLU A 23 -8.16 -7.38 -4.31
N ILE A 24 -8.86 -6.27 -4.04
CA ILE A 24 -9.11 -5.21 -5.02
C ILE A 24 -7.81 -4.70 -5.64
N ALA A 25 -6.78 -4.44 -4.82
CA ALA A 25 -5.50 -3.95 -5.32
C ALA A 25 -4.76 -5.01 -6.16
N ASN A 26 -4.81 -6.29 -5.76
CA ASN A 26 -4.18 -7.38 -6.50
C ASN A 26 -4.88 -7.67 -7.82
N GLU A 27 -6.21 -7.57 -7.89
CA GLU A 27 -6.97 -7.77 -9.13
C GLU A 27 -6.53 -6.77 -10.22
N VAL A 28 -6.31 -5.51 -9.84
CA VAL A 28 -5.91 -4.46 -10.77
C VAL A 28 -4.41 -4.48 -11.08
N LEU A 29 -3.56 -4.81 -10.10
CA LEU A 29 -2.10 -4.66 -10.22
C LEU A 29 -1.35 -5.98 -10.47
N GLY A 30 -2.02 -7.13 -10.36
CA GLY A 30 -1.40 -8.45 -10.40
C GLY A 30 -0.72 -8.79 -11.73
N HIS A 31 -1.09 -8.12 -12.81
CA HIS A 31 -0.48 -8.32 -14.11
C HIS A 31 0.92 -7.67 -14.24
N TYR A 32 1.33 -6.80 -13.30
CA TYR A 32 2.65 -6.18 -13.31
C TYR A 32 3.69 -7.10 -12.63
N PRO A 33 4.70 -7.61 -13.37
CA PRO A 33 5.63 -8.61 -12.83
C PRO A 33 6.57 -8.07 -11.73
N ASN A 34 6.66 -6.75 -11.60
CA ASN A 34 7.54 -6.06 -10.65
C ASN A 34 6.79 -5.31 -9.54
N VAL A 35 5.47 -5.51 -9.41
CA VAL A 35 4.63 -4.93 -8.37
C VAL A 35 4.24 -5.99 -7.35
N LYS A 36 4.32 -5.64 -6.07
CA LYS A 36 3.85 -6.48 -4.96
C LYS A 36 2.87 -5.68 -4.12
N VAL A 37 1.70 -6.25 -3.82
CA VAL A 37 0.73 -5.65 -2.91
C VAL A 37 0.89 -6.33 -1.56
N GLU A 38 1.21 -5.55 -0.53
CA GLU A 38 1.37 -6.07 0.84
C GLU A 38 0.68 -5.15 1.83
N SER A 39 0.11 -5.73 2.88
CA SER A 39 -0.47 -4.94 3.97
C SER A 39 0.55 -4.66 5.06
N PHE A 40 0.27 -3.62 5.84
CA PHE A 40 0.99 -3.39 7.08
C PHE A 40 0.10 -2.80 8.17
N SER A 41 0.37 -3.22 9.39
CA SER A 41 -0.10 -2.61 10.62
C SER A 41 1.09 -1.95 11.32
N GLY A 42 0.87 -0.76 11.89
CA GLY A 42 1.93 0.02 12.54
C GLY A 42 2.52 1.13 11.67
N LEU A 43 3.78 1.47 11.90
CA LEU A 43 4.42 2.65 11.29
C LEU A 43 4.91 2.35 9.87
N LEU A 44 4.66 3.29 8.96
CA LEU A 44 5.17 3.24 7.57
C LEU A 44 6.70 3.09 7.52
N LYS A 45 7.42 3.70 8.48
CA LYS A 45 8.88 3.60 8.60
C LYS A 45 9.35 2.14 8.72
N ASP A 46 8.66 1.34 9.53
CA ASP A 46 9.06 -0.05 9.79
C ASP A 46 8.76 -0.92 8.58
N PHE A 47 7.63 -0.66 7.91
CA PHE A 47 7.30 -1.28 6.63
C PHE A 47 8.37 -0.99 5.57
N VAL A 48 8.76 0.27 5.38
CA VAL A 48 9.81 0.67 4.43
C VAL A 48 11.13 -0.03 4.73
N ARG A 49 11.54 -0.12 6.00
CA ARG A 49 12.76 -0.83 6.43
C ARG A 49 12.69 -2.33 6.19
N LYS A 50 11.55 -2.98 6.45
CA LYS A 50 11.34 -4.42 6.21
C LYS A 50 11.58 -4.79 4.75
N HIS A 51 11.26 -3.90 3.82
CA HIS A 51 11.44 -4.10 2.38
C HIS A 51 12.76 -3.55 1.82
N ASP A 52 13.68 -3.07 2.68
CA ASP A 52 14.89 -2.31 2.31
C ASP A 52 14.62 -1.20 1.27
N ALA A 53 13.42 -0.60 1.35
CA ALA A 53 13.01 0.42 0.40
C ALA A 53 13.74 1.73 0.71
N ARG A 54 14.28 2.36 -0.35
CA ARG A 54 15.00 3.64 -0.25
C ARG A 54 14.14 4.85 -0.63
N VAL A 55 12.99 4.61 -1.26
CA VAL A 55 12.13 5.66 -1.83
C VAL A 55 10.68 5.43 -1.43
N ILE A 56 9.98 6.50 -1.05
CA ILE A 56 8.53 6.51 -0.85
C ILE A 56 7.91 7.36 -1.96
N VAL A 57 7.04 6.76 -2.76
CA VAL A 57 6.28 7.46 -3.81
C VAL A 57 4.99 8.01 -3.21
N ARG A 58 4.69 9.29 -3.48
CA ARG A 58 3.46 9.97 -3.05
C ARG A 58 2.83 10.67 -4.24
N GLY A 59 1.54 10.43 -4.48
CA GLY A 59 0.78 11.17 -5.48
C GLY A 59 0.54 12.60 -5.02
N LEU A 60 0.96 13.57 -5.84
CA LEU A 60 0.65 14.99 -5.66
C LEU A 60 -0.46 15.37 -6.65
N ARG A 61 -1.41 16.22 -6.23
CA ARG A 61 -2.49 16.72 -7.09
C ARG A 61 -2.61 18.22 -6.87
N ALA A 62 -2.80 18.97 -7.96
CA ALA A 62 -3.17 20.38 -7.85
C ALA A 62 -4.56 20.50 -7.24
N VAL A 63 -4.76 21.52 -6.41
CA VAL A 63 -6.06 21.88 -5.85
C VAL A 63 -6.39 23.23 -6.47
N SER A 64 -7.35 23.26 -7.39
CA SER A 64 -7.95 24.50 -7.93
C SER A 64 -9.25 24.80 -7.22
#